data_AF-A0A7K9ASM7-F1
#
_entry.id   AF-A0A7K9ASM7-F1
#
_cell.length_a   1.000
_cell.length_b   1.000
_cell.length_c   1.000
_cell.angle_alpha   90.00
_cell.angle_beta   90.00
_cell.angle_gamma   90.00
#
_symmetry.space_group_name_H-M   'P 1'
#
loop_
_entity.id
_entity.type
_entity.pdbx_description
1 polymer ?
#
loop_
_entity_poly.entity_id
_entity_poly.type
_entity_poly.pdbx_seq_one_letter_code
_entity_poly.pdbx_strand_id
1 'polypeptide(L)'
;EGNPYTWWVGKANEKHYYWGGSGPGIQKCACGIERNCTDPKYYCNCDADYKQWRKDTGMLSYKEHLPVSQVVVGDIDRPGSEAKISVGPVRCQGDWNYWNAASFITSSSYLHFSTFQGETSADISFYFKTSASDGVFLENLGNTDFIKLELKSATEVSFSFDVGNGPVEIVVRSPSQLNDDQWHRVNAERNVKQASLQVDQLPLEVRKAPTEGHTRLELYSQLYVGAAGGQRGFLGCIRSLRMNGVTLDLEERAKVTLGVKPGCSGHCTSYGMYCANGGKCVEKYNGYSCDCSKTAYDGPFCIKDVGAFFEEGMWLRYNFHSPGTSMKDLVSRTLLSSTDPETTVPDLNLNKEELSFSFSTTKSPCVLLYISSYTQDYMAVLVKPSGNLQIRYSLGGTREPYNIDVDHRNMANGQPHTVNITRNERNIVLQLDHYPPTSYSLPTASDIQFNSPKALFLGKVIEIGKIDQDIYKYNTPGFTGCLSRVQFNQIAPLKAALRPTNASSHVHIQGELVESNCGASPLTIPPMSAATDPWHLDSASADFPYNGQAIGDGVNRNSAIIGGVIAVVIFTILCTLVFLIRYMFRHKGTYHTNEAKGAESAESADAAIMNNDPNFTETIDESKKEWLI
;
A
#
# COMPACT_ATOMS: atom_id res chain seq x y z
N GLU A 1 46.13 20.08 15.49
CA GLU A 1 44.94 19.27 15.77
C GLU A 1 44.56 19.48 17.23
N GLY A 2 43.43 20.13 17.48
CA GLY A 2 42.94 20.42 18.83
C GLY A 2 41.44 20.16 18.88
N ASN A 3 40.92 19.90 20.08
CA ASN A 3 39.48 19.69 20.26
C ASN A 3 38.72 20.98 19.89
N PRO A 4 37.59 20.87 19.18
CA PRO A 4 36.79 22.05 18.84
C PRO A 4 36.29 22.77 20.10
N TYR A 5 36.28 24.10 20.04
CA TYR A 5 35.91 24.96 21.17
C TYR A 5 34.40 25.03 21.42
N THR A 6 33.58 24.44 20.54
CA THR A 6 32.12 24.41 20.65
C THR A 6 31.60 22.97 20.65
N TRP A 7 30.67 22.67 21.55
CA TRP A 7 30.01 21.37 21.62
C TRP A 7 28.64 21.50 22.28
N TRP A 8 27.81 20.46 22.15
CA TRP A 8 26.55 20.35 22.85
C TRP A 8 26.48 19.04 23.64
N VAL A 9 25.57 18.98 24.60
CA VAL A 9 25.41 17.84 25.51
C VAL A 9 24.04 17.20 25.29
N GLY A 10 24.02 15.88 25.18
CA GLY A 10 22.83 15.08 24.90
C GLY A 10 22.08 14.57 26.13
N LYS A 11 21.13 13.65 25.90
CA LYS A 11 20.28 13.06 26.94
C LYS A 11 21.02 12.21 27.98
N ALA A 12 22.15 11.60 27.62
CA ALA A 12 22.97 10.79 28.52
C ALA A 12 24.17 11.58 29.08
N ASN A 13 24.09 12.92 29.04
CA ASN A 13 25.10 13.85 29.53
C ASN A 13 26.47 13.72 28.82
N GLU A 14 26.46 13.22 27.59
CA GLU A 14 27.62 13.00 26.74
C GLU A 14 27.86 14.19 25.79
N LYS A 15 29.14 14.46 25.47
CA LYS A 15 29.56 15.60 24.64
C LYS A 15 29.53 15.24 23.15
N HIS A 16 28.90 16.11 22.36
CA HIS A 16 28.78 15.97 20.92
C HIS A 16 29.38 17.18 20.18
N TYR A 17 30.22 16.88 19.19
CA TYR A 17 30.99 17.86 18.43
C TYR A 17 30.49 18.06 17.00
N TYR A 18 29.45 17.34 16.60
CA TYR A 18 28.81 17.52 15.30
C TYR A 18 27.63 18.49 15.43
N TRP A 19 27.36 19.25 14.38
CA TRP A 19 26.28 20.23 14.34
C TRP A 19 25.25 19.89 13.27
N GLY A 20 24.14 20.64 13.24
CA GLY A 20 23.09 20.42 12.24
C GLY A 20 23.66 20.44 10.80
N GLY A 21 23.27 19.44 10.00
CA GLY A 21 23.85 19.18 8.67
C GLY A 21 25.03 18.21 8.67
N SER A 22 25.50 17.77 9.84
CA SER A 22 26.56 16.78 10.04
C SER A 22 26.11 15.59 10.91
N GLY A 23 26.79 14.45 10.80
CA GLY A 23 26.50 13.23 11.57
C GLY A 23 27.45 13.00 12.76
N PRO A 24 27.14 12.09 13.69
CA PRO A 24 28.01 11.71 14.80
C PRO A 24 29.42 11.33 14.35
N GLY A 25 30.41 11.74 15.13
CA GLY A 25 31.83 11.56 14.80
C GLY A 25 32.38 12.57 13.79
N ILE A 26 31.52 13.33 13.10
CA ILE A 26 31.96 14.33 12.11
C ILE A 26 31.94 15.72 12.75
N GLN A 27 33.12 16.19 13.15
CA GLN A 27 33.35 17.48 13.84
C GLN A 27 33.25 18.68 12.89
N LYS A 28 32.14 18.80 12.16
CA LYS A 28 31.90 19.86 11.17
C LYS A 28 30.49 20.43 11.29
N CYS A 29 30.32 21.66 10.84
CA CYS A 29 29.02 22.29 10.63
C CYS A 29 28.54 22.06 9.19
N ALA A 30 27.27 22.39 8.90
CA ALA A 30 26.69 22.28 7.55
C ALA A 30 27.60 22.90 6.46
N CYS A 31 28.14 24.11 6.69
CA CYS A 31 28.98 24.76 5.70
C CYS A 31 30.28 23.98 5.40
N GLY A 32 30.81 23.26 6.40
CA GLY A 32 32.03 22.48 6.29
C GLY A 32 31.81 21.15 5.56
N ILE A 33 30.58 20.64 5.59
CA ILE A 33 30.15 19.50 4.76
C ILE A 33 29.95 19.95 3.31
N GLU A 34 29.28 21.08 3.10
CA GLU A 34 28.98 21.66 1.79
C GLU A 34 30.18 22.37 1.13
N ARG A 35 31.29 22.52 1.86
CA ARG A 35 32.50 23.23 1.44
C ARG A 35 32.25 24.69 1.01
N ASN A 36 31.31 25.35 1.67
CA ASN A 36 30.91 26.73 1.39
C ASN A 36 31.07 27.66 2.62
N CYS A 37 31.85 27.26 3.63
CA CYS A 37 32.18 28.15 4.74
C CYS A 37 32.89 29.42 4.23
N THR A 38 32.72 30.53 4.96
CA THR A 38 33.27 31.84 4.57
C THR A 38 34.79 31.81 4.45
N ASP A 39 35.46 31.10 5.36
CA ASP A 39 36.88 30.79 5.25
C ASP A 39 37.04 29.28 5.03
N PRO A 40 37.63 28.86 3.89
CA PRO A 40 37.80 27.46 3.55
C PRO A 40 38.79 26.71 4.46
N LYS A 41 39.51 27.41 5.35
CA LYS A 41 40.41 26.80 6.35
C LYS A 41 39.67 26.23 7.56
N TYR A 42 38.43 26.66 7.81
CA TYR A 42 37.65 26.24 8.98
C TYR A 42 36.45 25.39 8.58
N TYR A 43 35.99 24.53 9.50
CA TYR A 43 34.87 23.61 9.28
C TYR A 43 33.53 24.10 9.84
N CYS A 44 33.54 25.23 10.55
CA CYS A 44 32.39 25.97 11.04
C CYS A 44 32.68 27.47 10.92
N ASN A 45 31.67 28.27 10.62
CA ASN A 45 31.85 29.72 10.53
C ASN A 45 32.12 30.36 11.89
N CYS A 46 31.71 29.73 13.00
CA CYS A 46 32.01 30.20 14.35
C CYS A 46 33.50 30.14 14.71
N ASP A 47 34.29 29.32 14.00
CA ASP A 47 35.73 29.17 14.25
C ASP A 47 36.55 30.21 13.47
N ALA A 48 35.93 30.88 12.50
CA ALA A 48 36.56 31.92 11.70
C ALA A 48 36.44 33.26 12.44
N ASP A 49 37.50 33.67 13.15
CA ASP A 49 37.63 34.89 13.96
C ASP A 49 37.49 36.18 13.13
N TYR A 50 36.27 36.45 12.65
CA TYR A 50 35.91 37.59 11.82
C TYR A 50 35.00 38.56 12.55
N LYS A 51 35.24 39.86 12.31
CA LYS A 51 34.43 40.96 12.86
C LYS A 51 32.99 40.99 12.34
N GLN A 52 32.70 40.33 11.22
CA GLN A 52 31.35 40.30 10.66
C GLN A 52 30.61 39.06 11.17
N TRP A 53 29.38 39.25 11.61
CA TRP A 53 28.51 38.14 12.03
C TRP A 53 28.36 37.10 10.90
N ARG A 54 28.52 35.83 11.29
CA ARG A 54 28.26 34.65 10.46
C ARG A 54 27.42 33.66 11.25
N LYS A 55 26.71 32.81 10.52
CA LYS A 55 25.73 31.88 11.10
C LYS A 55 25.80 30.54 10.40
N ASP A 56 25.84 29.48 11.20
CA ASP A 56 25.56 28.12 10.76
C ASP A 56 24.18 27.68 11.29
N THR A 57 23.45 26.91 10.49
CA THR A 57 22.14 26.37 10.88
C THR A 57 21.99 24.94 10.38
N GLY A 58 21.25 24.13 11.13
CA GLY A 58 20.81 22.82 10.66
C GLY A 58 19.98 22.10 11.71
N MET A 59 19.50 20.91 11.34
CA MET A 59 18.71 20.06 12.22
C MET A 59 19.58 18.97 12.84
N LEU A 60 19.48 18.77 14.15
CA LEU A 60 20.00 17.57 14.82
C LEU A 60 18.92 16.48 14.72
N SER A 61 19.26 15.35 14.10
CA SER A 61 18.29 14.28 13.80
C SER A 61 18.59 12.93 14.47
N TYR A 62 19.72 12.81 15.17
CA TYR A 62 20.12 11.58 15.83
C TYR A 62 19.36 11.40 17.16
N LYS A 63 18.35 10.54 17.12
CA LYS A 63 17.41 10.28 18.23
C LYS A 63 18.11 9.87 19.53
N GLU A 64 19.18 9.10 19.45
CA GLU A 64 19.88 8.59 20.63
C GLU A 64 20.70 9.63 21.39
N HIS A 65 20.90 10.82 20.83
CA HIS A 65 21.64 11.88 21.49
C HIS A 65 20.74 13.03 21.95
N LEU A 66 19.52 13.11 21.42
CA LEU A 66 18.55 14.16 21.75
C LEU A 66 17.75 13.84 23.02
N PRO A 67 17.20 14.84 23.73
CA PRO A 67 17.27 16.28 23.44
C PRO A 67 18.63 16.92 23.80
N VAL A 68 18.89 18.11 23.25
CA VAL A 68 20.02 18.94 23.66
C VAL A 68 19.73 19.50 25.05
N SER A 69 20.57 19.15 26.03
CA SER A 69 20.45 19.61 27.41
C SER A 69 21.28 20.85 27.70
N GLN A 70 22.43 20.98 27.03
CA GLN A 70 23.33 22.12 27.18
C GLN A 70 24.08 22.39 25.87
N VAL A 71 24.42 23.65 25.63
CA VAL A 71 25.37 24.07 24.60
C VAL A 71 26.50 24.84 25.24
N VAL A 72 27.74 24.54 24.84
CA VAL A 72 28.95 25.21 25.32
C VAL A 72 29.68 25.82 24.15
N VAL A 73 30.04 27.10 24.30
CA VAL A 73 30.90 27.84 23.38
C VAL A 73 32.09 28.37 24.15
N GLY A 74 33.28 27.98 23.73
CA GLY A 74 34.56 28.43 24.29
C GLY A 74 35.18 29.58 23.50
N ASP A 75 36.33 30.06 24.01
CA ASP A 75 37.14 31.15 23.42
C ASP A 75 36.43 32.52 23.32
N ILE A 76 35.47 32.79 24.22
CA ILE A 76 34.73 34.06 24.30
C ILE A 76 35.36 35.09 25.23
N ASP A 77 36.44 34.77 25.94
CA ASP A 77 37.08 35.66 26.92
C ASP A 77 37.98 36.73 26.27
N ARG A 78 38.05 36.78 24.93
CA ARG A 78 38.82 37.79 24.20
C ARG A 78 38.01 39.09 24.03
N PRO A 79 38.64 40.28 24.12
CA PRO A 79 37.94 41.55 23.95
C PRO A 79 37.25 41.64 22.57
N GLY A 80 35.91 41.74 22.57
CA GLY A 80 35.10 41.86 21.36
C GLY A 80 34.57 40.54 20.79
N SER A 81 34.81 39.41 21.45
CA SER A 81 34.22 38.12 21.08
C SER A 81 32.78 37.99 21.57
N GLU A 82 31.85 37.72 20.66
CA GLU A 82 30.44 37.53 20.97
C GLU A 82 29.91 36.29 20.24
N ALA A 83 29.08 35.49 20.93
CA ALA A 83 28.43 34.32 20.35
C ALA A 83 26.92 34.35 20.64
N LYS A 84 26.12 33.99 19.63
CA LYS A 84 24.66 33.90 19.74
C LYS A 84 24.18 32.51 19.32
N ILE A 85 23.49 31.83 20.23
CA ILE A 85 23.04 30.44 20.02
C ILE A 85 21.52 30.40 20.19
N SER A 86 20.86 29.65 19.31
CA SER A 86 19.44 29.35 19.41
C SER A 86 19.21 27.86 19.17
N VAL A 87 18.69 27.16 20.17
CA VAL A 87 18.25 25.77 20.06
C VAL A 87 16.73 25.76 19.98
N GLY A 88 16.18 25.20 18.91
CA GLY A 88 14.73 25.02 18.77
C GLY A 88 14.19 23.92 19.70
N PRO A 89 12.87 23.88 19.93
CA PRO A 89 12.26 22.79 20.70
C PRO A 89 12.51 21.45 20.00
N VAL A 90 12.75 20.39 20.78
CA VAL A 90 12.78 19.03 20.25
C VAL A 90 11.43 18.70 19.64
N ARG A 91 11.42 18.28 18.38
CA ARG A 91 10.21 17.88 17.66
C ARG A 91 10.14 16.36 17.63
N CYS A 92 9.36 15.79 18.55
CA CYS A 92 9.06 14.36 18.53
C CYS A 92 7.86 14.13 17.59
N GLN A 93 8.04 13.30 16.56
CA GLN A 93 6.94 12.86 15.71
C GLN A 93 6.75 11.36 15.90
N GLY A 94 5.59 11.02 16.46
CA GLY A 94 5.15 9.66 16.73
C GLY A 94 5.55 9.10 18.09
N ASP A 95 4.64 8.32 18.68
CA ASP A 95 4.88 7.49 19.86
C ASP A 95 5.34 6.10 19.39
N TRP A 96 6.53 5.65 19.80
CA TRP A 96 7.05 4.33 19.46
C TRP A 96 6.05 3.23 19.81
N ASN A 97 5.30 3.38 20.91
CA ASN A 97 4.27 2.40 21.27
C ASN A 97 3.11 2.39 20.27
N TYR A 98 2.68 3.56 19.81
CA TYR A 98 1.55 3.67 18.88
C TYR A 98 1.90 3.26 17.45
N TRP A 99 3.10 3.59 16.96
CA TRP A 99 3.51 3.30 15.57
C TRP A 99 4.15 1.92 15.38
N ASN A 100 4.51 1.24 16.47
CA ASN A 100 4.96 -0.15 16.46
C ASN A 100 3.87 -1.06 15.87
N ALA A 101 4.07 -1.42 14.60
CA ALA A 101 3.10 -2.14 13.78
C ALA A 101 3.78 -3.24 12.96
N ALA A 102 3.03 -4.30 12.68
CA ALA A 102 3.42 -5.36 11.75
C ALA A 102 2.28 -5.69 10.79
N SER A 103 2.64 -5.96 9.54
CA SER A 103 1.72 -6.37 8.46
C SER A 103 1.87 -7.86 8.17
N PHE A 104 0.79 -8.62 8.33
CA PHE A 104 0.68 -10.05 8.05
C PHE A 104 0.12 -10.26 6.65
N ILE A 105 0.96 -10.78 5.74
CA ILE A 105 0.68 -10.81 4.29
C ILE A 105 0.11 -12.16 3.85
N THR A 106 0.32 -13.20 4.64
CA THR A 106 -0.15 -14.56 4.33
C THR A 106 -0.89 -15.14 5.53
N SER A 107 -1.90 -15.97 5.30
CA SER A 107 -2.68 -16.60 6.38
C SER A 107 -1.88 -17.62 7.20
N SER A 108 -0.65 -17.92 6.78
CA SER A 108 0.34 -18.71 7.51
C SER A 108 1.40 -17.87 8.21
N SER A 109 1.41 -16.54 8.02
CA SER A 109 2.40 -15.67 8.66
C SER A 109 2.02 -15.38 10.11
N TYR A 110 3.01 -15.43 11.00
CA TYR A 110 2.83 -15.14 12.42
C TYR A 110 4.12 -14.63 13.03
N LEU A 111 3.99 -13.85 14.10
CA LEU A 111 5.08 -13.52 15.02
C LEU A 111 4.98 -14.41 16.24
N HIS A 112 6.11 -14.74 16.85
CA HIS A 112 6.13 -15.43 18.13
C HIS A 112 6.92 -14.65 19.17
N PHE A 113 6.41 -14.68 20.41
CA PHE A 113 6.99 -14.06 21.59
C PHE A 113 7.09 -15.08 22.72
N SER A 114 7.77 -14.70 23.81
CA SER A 114 7.81 -15.49 25.04
C SER A 114 6.40 -15.75 25.57
N THR A 115 6.23 -16.89 26.24
CA THR A 115 4.97 -17.29 26.87
C THR A 115 4.40 -16.19 27.75
N PHE A 116 3.12 -15.89 27.55
CA PHE A 116 2.43 -14.83 28.27
C PHE A 116 2.28 -15.18 29.76
N GLN A 117 2.72 -14.25 30.62
CA GLN A 117 2.67 -14.38 32.08
C GLN A 117 1.37 -13.74 32.62
N GLY A 118 0.26 -14.49 32.60
CA GLY A 118 -1.08 -13.99 32.90
C GLY A 118 -1.94 -14.91 33.77
N GLU A 119 -1.34 -15.61 34.75
CA GLU A 119 -2.03 -16.61 35.60
C GLU A 119 -3.35 -16.09 36.18
N THR A 120 -3.31 -14.98 36.92
CA THR A 120 -4.46 -14.45 37.67
C THR A 120 -5.15 -13.27 36.98
N SER A 121 -4.46 -12.60 36.05
CA SER A 121 -5.02 -11.50 35.26
C SER A 121 -4.35 -11.38 33.89
N ALA A 122 -5.14 -11.00 32.89
CA ALA A 122 -4.69 -10.63 31.56
C ALA A 122 -5.31 -9.30 31.16
N ASP A 123 -4.49 -8.31 30.80
CA ASP A 123 -4.89 -7.04 30.18
C ASP A 123 -4.22 -6.95 28.81
N ILE A 124 -5.02 -7.09 27.75
CA ILE A 124 -4.54 -7.15 26.37
C ILE A 124 -5.20 -6.02 25.59
N SER A 125 -4.39 -5.19 24.94
CA SER A 125 -4.90 -4.16 24.04
C SER A 125 -4.04 -4.02 22.79
N PHE A 126 -4.68 -3.75 21.66
CA PHE A 126 -4.02 -3.50 20.38
C PHE A 126 -4.97 -2.77 19.44
N TYR A 127 -4.44 -2.34 18.28
CA TYR A 127 -5.27 -1.99 17.14
C TYR A 127 -5.05 -2.98 16.01
N PHE A 128 -6.09 -3.24 15.23
CA PHE A 128 -6.00 -4.00 13.99
C PHE A 128 -6.55 -3.19 12.82
N LYS A 129 -6.09 -3.52 11.61
CA LYS A 129 -6.59 -2.99 10.33
C LYS A 129 -6.62 -4.13 9.33
N THR A 130 -7.77 -4.41 8.72
CA THR A 130 -7.89 -5.52 7.77
C THR A 130 -8.98 -5.27 6.74
N SER A 131 -8.89 -5.98 5.61
CA SER A 131 -9.98 -6.17 4.65
C SER A 131 -10.48 -7.63 4.60
N ALA A 132 -9.85 -8.53 5.35
CA ALA A 132 -10.28 -9.91 5.50
C ALA A 132 -11.47 -10.01 6.46
N SER A 133 -12.39 -10.93 6.20
CA SER A 133 -13.58 -11.14 7.02
C SER A 133 -13.29 -11.80 8.36
N ASP A 134 -12.17 -12.51 8.49
CA ASP A 134 -11.86 -13.34 9.65
C ASP A 134 -10.35 -13.50 9.82
N GLY A 135 -9.93 -13.91 11.02
CA GLY A 135 -8.54 -14.23 11.31
C GLY A 135 -8.19 -14.16 12.79
N VAL A 136 -7.20 -14.95 13.21
CA VAL A 136 -6.75 -15.00 14.62
C VAL A 136 -5.69 -13.93 14.90
N PHE A 137 -5.98 -13.02 15.83
CA PHE A 137 -5.05 -11.95 16.23
C PHE A 137 -3.91 -12.48 17.09
N LEU A 138 -4.23 -13.31 18.08
CA LEU A 138 -3.23 -13.95 18.94
C LEU A 138 -3.78 -15.21 19.60
N GLU A 139 -2.87 -16.12 19.92
CA GLU A 139 -3.14 -17.36 20.63
C GLU A 139 -1.94 -17.75 21.51
N ASN A 140 -2.22 -18.19 22.73
CA ASN A 140 -1.25 -18.88 23.57
C ASN A 140 -1.91 -20.12 24.17
N LEU A 141 -1.24 -21.27 24.07
CA LEU A 141 -1.74 -22.58 24.49
C LEU A 141 -1.03 -23.07 25.76
N GLY A 142 -1.79 -23.77 26.60
CA GLY A 142 -1.37 -24.63 27.70
C GLY A 142 -1.67 -26.10 27.38
N ASN A 143 -1.94 -26.92 28.40
CA ASN A 143 -2.35 -28.32 28.20
C ASN A 143 -3.82 -28.41 27.78
N THR A 144 -4.71 -27.91 28.64
CA THR A 144 -6.14 -27.68 28.38
C THR A 144 -6.45 -26.20 28.25
N ASP A 145 -5.61 -25.39 28.88
CA ASP A 145 -5.76 -23.96 29.00
C ASP A 145 -5.39 -23.26 27.70
N PHE A 146 -6.06 -22.17 27.39
CA PHE A 146 -5.67 -21.31 26.29
C PHE A 146 -6.20 -19.90 26.48
N ILE A 147 -5.63 -18.98 25.71
CA ILE A 147 -6.17 -17.63 25.54
C ILE A 147 -6.07 -17.26 24.05
N LYS A 148 -7.16 -16.76 23.47
CA LYS A 148 -7.27 -16.47 22.05
C LYS A 148 -8.16 -15.26 21.77
N LEU A 149 -7.69 -14.39 20.88
CA LEU A 149 -8.47 -13.27 20.33
C LEU A 149 -8.54 -13.41 18.81
N GLU A 150 -9.74 -13.30 18.23
CA GLU A 150 -9.94 -13.46 16.79
C GLU A 150 -11.06 -12.56 16.24
N LEU A 151 -10.95 -12.20 14.97
CA LEU A 151 -12.06 -11.71 14.15
C LEU A 151 -12.81 -12.93 13.61
N LYS A 152 -14.04 -13.18 14.07
CA LYS A 152 -14.84 -14.35 13.65
C LYS A 152 -15.57 -14.10 12.34
N SER A 153 -15.96 -12.85 12.11
CA SER A 153 -16.59 -12.39 10.89
C SER A 153 -16.36 -10.89 10.72
N ALA A 154 -16.76 -10.34 9.58
CA ALA A 154 -16.63 -8.92 9.26
C ALA A 154 -17.22 -7.98 10.33
N THR A 155 -18.05 -8.46 11.25
CA THR A 155 -18.69 -7.64 12.30
C THR A 155 -18.49 -8.20 13.72
N GLU A 156 -17.78 -9.32 13.90
CA GLU A 156 -17.69 -10.01 15.20
C GLU A 156 -16.24 -10.22 15.63
N VAL A 157 -15.88 -9.68 16.80
CA VAL A 157 -14.60 -9.95 17.48
C VAL A 157 -14.88 -10.83 18.71
N SER A 158 -14.08 -11.86 18.89
CA SER A 158 -14.21 -12.83 19.98
C SER A 158 -12.97 -12.89 20.85
N PHE A 159 -13.20 -12.95 22.16
CA PHE A 159 -12.23 -13.25 23.20
C PHE A 159 -12.60 -14.59 23.84
N SER A 160 -11.71 -15.57 23.73
CA SER A 160 -11.93 -16.91 24.27
C SER A 160 -10.76 -17.40 25.11
N PHE A 161 -11.06 -18.13 26.16
CA PHE A 161 -10.05 -18.73 27.05
C PHE A 161 -10.60 -19.97 27.76
N ASP A 162 -9.69 -20.86 28.17
CA ASP A 162 -9.97 -21.97 29.09
C ASP A 162 -8.91 -21.95 30.20
N VAL A 163 -9.36 -22.21 31.42
CA VAL A 163 -8.57 -22.20 32.66
C VAL A 163 -8.71 -23.53 33.40
N GLY A 164 -9.19 -24.58 32.72
CA GLY A 164 -9.47 -25.90 33.27
C GLY A 164 -10.94 -26.17 33.60
N ASN A 165 -11.83 -25.18 33.45
CA ASN A 165 -13.28 -25.35 33.68
C ASN A 165 -14.09 -25.48 32.37
N GLY A 166 -13.40 -25.55 31.23
CA GLY A 166 -14.00 -25.54 29.90
C GLY A 166 -13.94 -24.16 29.24
N PRO A 167 -14.11 -24.09 27.90
CA PRO A 167 -13.90 -22.88 27.13
C PRO A 167 -14.99 -21.84 27.40
N VAL A 168 -14.54 -20.61 27.62
CA VAL A 168 -15.36 -19.41 27.77
C VAL A 168 -15.14 -18.52 26.56
N GLU A 169 -16.22 -17.99 25.99
CA GLU A 169 -16.19 -17.04 24.86
C GLU A 169 -17.01 -15.79 25.19
N ILE A 170 -16.48 -14.62 24.80
CA ILE A 170 -17.12 -13.30 24.83
C ILE A 170 -17.04 -12.73 23.41
N VAL A 171 -18.17 -12.28 22.85
CA VAL A 171 -18.24 -11.77 21.47
C VAL A 171 -18.81 -10.36 21.49
N VAL A 172 -18.11 -9.41 20.86
CA VAL A 172 -18.64 -8.08 20.57
C VAL A 172 -19.09 -8.04 19.12
N ARG A 173 -20.34 -7.59 18.89
CA ARG A 173 -20.93 -7.42 17.57
C ARG A 173 -20.99 -5.94 17.18
N SER A 174 -20.33 -5.59 16.09
CA SER A 174 -20.36 -4.25 15.52
C SER A 174 -21.55 -4.07 14.56
N PRO A 175 -22.24 -2.92 14.58
CA PRO A 175 -23.26 -2.60 13.58
C PRO A 175 -22.66 -2.30 12.19
N SER A 176 -21.39 -1.91 12.14
CA SER A 176 -20.62 -1.66 10.91
C SER A 176 -19.56 -2.74 10.69
N GLN A 177 -19.14 -2.90 9.43
CA GLN A 177 -18.03 -3.79 9.08
C GLN A 177 -16.72 -3.30 9.74
N LEU A 178 -15.97 -4.23 10.33
CA LEU A 178 -14.67 -4.06 10.97
C LEU A 178 -13.50 -4.43 10.03
N ASN A 179 -13.82 -4.90 8.82
CA ASN A 179 -12.88 -5.18 7.74
C ASN A 179 -12.92 -4.07 6.66
N ASP A 180 -13.05 -2.82 7.10
CA ASP A 180 -13.19 -1.62 6.28
C ASP A 180 -11.83 -0.98 5.92
N ASP A 181 -10.72 -1.68 6.19
CA ASP A 181 -9.35 -1.19 6.09
C ASP A 181 -9.05 0.05 6.96
N GLN A 182 -9.84 0.29 8.00
CA GLN A 182 -9.57 1.27 9.04
C GLN A 182 -9.05 0.62 10.32
N TRP A 183 -8.48 1.45 11.19
CA TRP A 183 -7.93 0.99 12.45
C TRP A 183 -9.01 0.87 13.52
N HIS A 184 -9.18 -0.34 14.03
CA HIS A 184 -10.06 -0.65 15.15
C HIS A 184 -9.26 -1.00 16.40
N ARG A 185 -9.72 -0.58 17.58
CA ARG A 185 -9.10 -0.84 18.87
C ARG A 185 -9.76 -2.04 19.54
N VAL A 186 -8.98 -2.97 20.07
CA VAL A 186 -9.46 -4.09 20.88
C VAL A 186 -8.89 -3.97 22.29
N ASN A 187 -9.75 -4.14 23.29
CA ASN A 187 -9.42 -4.15 24.71
C ASN A 187 -10.05 -5.39 25.34
N ALA A 188 -9.23 -6.32 25.79
CA ALA A 188 -9.67 -7.55 26.44
C ALA A 188 -9.03 -7.66 27.83
N GLU A 189 -9.87 -7.85 28.85
CA GLU A 189 -9.42 -8.01 30.23
C GLU A 189 -9.94 -9.35 30.79
N ARG A 190 -9.12 -10.04 31.56
CA ARG A 190 -9.52 -11.17 32.39
C ARG A 190 -8.91 -10.98 33.77
N ASN A 191 -9.70 -11.20 34.81
CA ASN A 191 -9.23 -11.35 36.17
C ASN A 191 -10.00 -12.48 36.87
N VAL A 192 -9.72 -12.71 38.16
CA VAL A 192 -10.36 -13.78 38.94
C VAL A 192 -11.87 -13.60 39.14
N LYS A 193 -12.42 -12.40 38.91
CA LYS A 193 -13.86 -12.10 39.11
C LYS A 193 -14.65 -12.10 37.81
N GLN A 194 -14.05 -11.63 36.72
CA GLN A 194 -14.72 -11.48 35.43
C GLN A 194 -13.72 -11.42 34.28
N ALA A 195 -14.24 -11.61 33.07
CA ALA A 195 -13.58 -11.27 31.82
C ALA A 195 -14.44 -10.27 31.03
N SER A 196 -13.80 -9.45 30.21
CA SER A 196 -14.46 -8.43 29.40
C SER A 196 -13.78 -8.24 28.05
N LEU A 197 -14.58 -7.76 27.09
CA LEU A 197 -14.13 -7.42 25.75
C LEU A 197 -14.80 -6.11 25.32
N GLN A 198 -14.01 -5.21 24.75
CA GLN A 198 -14.46 -3.99 24.11
C GLN A 198 -13.76 -3.82 22.76
N VAL A 199 -14.53 -3.41 21.76
CA VAL A 199 -14.04 -3.05 20.44
C VAL A 199 -14.44 -1.59 20.17
N ASP A 200 -13.47 -0.76 19.83
CA ASP A 200 -13.62 0.68 19.66
C ASP A 200 -14.36 1.35 20.84
N GLN A 201 -15.47 2.01 20.55
CA GLN A 201 -16.35 2.68 21.51
C GLN A 201 -17.66 1.90 21.70
N LEU A 202 -17.71 0.65 21.24
CA LEU A 202 -18.87 -0.21 21.45
C LEU A 202 -19.02 -0.56 22.95
N PRO A 203 -20.24 -0.94 23.38
CA PRO A 203 -20.49 -1.35 24.75
C PRO A 203 -19.51 -2.43 25.23
N LEU A 204 -19.09 -2.32 26.49
CA LEU A 204 -18.23 -3.31 27.12
C LEU A 204 -19.02 -4.59 27.41
N GLU A 205 -18.62 -5.70 26.81
CA GLU A 205 -19.19 -7.01 27.10
C GLU A 205 -18.46 -7.63 28.28
N VAL A 206 -19.21 -8.11 29.28
CA VAL A 206 -18.65 -8.63 30.54
C VAL A 206 -19.24 -9.99 30.86
N ARG A 207 -18.38 -10.94 31.22
CA ARG A 207 -18.75 -12.27 31.69
C ARG A 207 -18.13 -12.54 33.06
N LYS A 208 -18.98 -12.83 34.05
CA LYS A 208 -18.52 -13.18 35.41
C LYS A 208 -17.80 -14.54 35.40
N ALA A 209 -16.76 -14.64 36.21
CA ALA A 209 -16.09 -15.90 36.46
C ALA A 209 -17.02 -16.86 37.24
N PRO A 210 -16.95 -18.18 36.98
CA PRO A 210 -17.64 -19.17 37.81
C PRO A 210 -17.26 -19.04 39.29
N THR A 211 -18.21 -19.29 40.19
CA THR A 211 -17.98 -19.24 41.64
C THR A 211 -17.15 -20.43 42.16
N GLU A 212 -17.10 -21.52 41.40
CA GLU A 212 -16.34 -22.74 41.70
C GLU A 212 -15.48 -23.10 40.48
N GLY A 213 -14.26 -23.60 40.72
CA GLY A 213 -13.34 -24.09 39.69
C GLY A 213 -11.95 -23.45 39.72
N HIS A 214 -11.15 -23.81 38.72
CA HIS A 214 -9.81 -23.29 38.52
C HIS A 214 -9.83 -21.80 38.13
N THR A 215 -8.90 -21.01 38.68
CA THR A 215 -8.80 -19.56 38.45
C THR A 215 -7.48 -19.14 37.82
N ARG A 216 -6.50 -20.03 37.75
CA ARG A 216 -5.19 -19.77 37.16
C ARG A 216 -5.18 -20.22 35.71
N LEU A 217 -4.62 -19.39 34.85
CA LEU A 217 -4.38 -19.71 33.45
C LEU A 217 -2.93 -20.20 33.31
N GLU A 218 -2.75 -21.48 33.02
CA GLU A 218 -1.44 -22.12 32.91
C GLU A 218 -1.04 -22.32 31.44
N LEU A 219 -0.18 -21.42 30.94
CA LEU A 219 0.28 -21.42 29.55
C LEU A 219 1.72 -21.92 29.47
N TYR A 220 2.04 -22.71 28.42
CA TYR A 220 3.39 -23.25 28.22
C TYR A 220 3.93 -23.02 26.80
N SER A 221 3.06 -22.79 25.81
CA SER A 221 3.51 -22.48 24.46
C SER A 221 4.08 -21.07 24.37
N GLN A 222 4.81 -20.78 23.29
CA GLN A 222 5.06 -19.41 22.87
C GLN A 222 3.75 -18.70 22.55
N LEU A 223 3.73 -17.38 22.70
CA LEU A 223 2.62 -16.54 22.26
C LEU A 223 2.72 -16.36 20.75
N TYR A 224 1.69 -16.78 20.02
CA TYR A 224 1.54 -16.53 18.59
C TYR A 224 0.72 -15.27 18.37
N VAL A 225 1.17 -14.40 17.47
CA VAL A 225 0.47 -13.20 17.03
C VAL A 225 0.30 -13.29 15.51
N GLY A 226 -0.92 -13.14 15.04
CA GLY A 226 -1.29 -13.26 13.63
C GLY A 226 -1.65 -14.67 13.17
N ALA A 227 -1.61 -15.70 14.04
CA ALA A 227 -2.11 -17.04 13.73
C ALA A 227 -2.50 -17.85 14.98
N ALA A 228 -3.30 -18.90 14.78
CA ALA A 228 -3.53 -19.98 15.74
C ALA A 228 -2.88 -21.26 15.23
N GLY A 229 -1.89 -21.82 15.93
CA GLY A 229 -1.31 -23.15 15.65
C GLY A 229 -1.01 -23.54 14.19
N GLY A 230 -0.88 -22.59 13.25
CA GLY A 230 -0.68 -22.83 11.81
C GLY A 230 -1.93 -22.88 10.91
N GLN A 231 -3.14 -22.58 11.41
CA GLN A 231 -4.38 -22.52 10.62
C GLN A 231 -5.15 -21.21 10.91
N ARG A 232 -5.80 -20.61 9.89
CA ARG A 232 -6.62 -19.37 10.00
C ARG A 232 -5.88 -18.13 10.54
N GLY A 233 -4.70 -17.84 10.01
CA GLY A 233 -3.96 -16.63 10.39
C GLY A 233 -4.64 -15.34 9.96
N PHE A 234 -4.39 -14.29 10.73
CA PHE A 234 -4.85 -12.94 10.46
C PHE A 234 -4.09 -12.33 9.27
N LEU A 235 -4.83 -11.64 8.42
CA LEU A 235 -4.34 -10.90 7.28
C LEU A 235 -4.62 -9.42 7.52
N GLY A 236 -3.61 -8.57 7.42
CA GLY A 236 -3.74 -7.15 7.73
C GLY A 236 -2.66 -6.66 8.68
N CYS A 237 -2.95 -5.63 9.47
CA CYS A 237 -1.98 -5.03 10.37
C CYS A 237 -2.41 -5.14 11.83
N ILE A 238 -1.45 -5.35 12.72
CA ILE A 238 -1.60 -5.18 14.17
C ILE A 238 -0.62 -4.10 14.62
N ARG A 239 -1.06 -3.19 15.50
CA ARG A 239 -0.18 -2.18 16.11
C ARG A 239 -0.43 -2.00 17.59
N SER A 240 0.56 -1.45 18.29
CA SER A 240 0.47 -1.10 19.71
C SER A 240 -0.01 -2.27 20.56
N LEU A 241 0.47 -3.48 20.26
CA LEU A 241 0.11 -4.67 21.03
C LEU A 241 0.75 -4.61 22.41
N ARG A 242 -0.12 -4.52 23.41
CA ARG A 242 0.25 -4.42 24.81
C ARG A 242 -0.38 -5.55 25.60
N MET A 243 0.41 -6.20 26.45
CA MET A 243 -0.01 -7.29 27.30
C MET A 243 0.50 -7.07 28.72
N ASN A 244 -0.41 -7.02 29.70
CA ASN A 244 -0.12 -6.73 31.12
C ASN A 244 0.77 -5.49 31.30
N GLY A 245 0.49 -4.43 30.55
CA GLY A 245 1.24 -3.19 30.61
C GLY A 245 2.54 -3.15 29.78
N VAL A 246 2.99 -4.27 29.22
CA VAL A 246 4.21 -4.39 28.39
C VAL A 246 3.87 -4.29 26.90
N THR A 247 4.52 -3.37 26.18
CA THR A 247 4.41 -3.27 24.71
C THR A 247 5.32 -4.29 24.06
N LEU A 248 4.78 -5.16 23.20
CA LEU A 248 5.57 -6.12 22.43
C LEU A 248 6.10 -5.48 21.15
N ASP A 249 7.41 -5.54 20.89
CA ASP A 249 8.02 -4.96 19.69
C ASP A 249 7.71 -5.80 18.44
N LEU A 250 6.66 -5.40 17.72
CA LEU A 250 6.18 -6.05 16.50
C LEU A 250 7.10 -5.73 15.32
N GLU A 251 7.62 -4.50 15.27
CA GLU A 251 8.40 -4.01 14.14
C GLU A 251 9.76 -4.70 14.03
N GLU A 252 10.51 -4.79 15.14
CA GLU A 252 11.79 -5.50 15.17
C GLU A 252 11.60 -7.00 14.90
N ARG A 253 10.53 -7.60 15.43
CA ARG A 253 10.23 -9.02 15.17
C ARG A 253 9.86 -9.26 13.70
N ALA A 254 9.12 -8.34 13.08
CA ALA A 254 8.72 -8.44 11.69
C ALA A 254 9.90 -8.38 10.71
N LYS A 255 10.95 -7.58 11.00
CA LYS A 255 12.15 -7.48 10.14
C LYS A 255 12.85 -8.82 9.88
N VAL A 256 12.74 -9.76 10.82
CA VAL A 256 13.42 -11.06 10.77
C VAL A 256 12.45 -12.23 10.48
N THR A 257 11.17 -11.96 10.22
CA THR A 257 10.14 -12.99 10.04
C THR A 257 9.60 -12.99 8.62
N LEU A 258 9.65 -14.14 7.94
CA LEU A 258 9.11 -14.27 6.59
C LEU A 258 7.58 -14.13 6.58
N GLY A 259 7.05 -13.43 5.59
CA GLY A 259 5.59 -13.21 5.44
C GLY A 259 5.02 -12.12 6.34
N VAL A 260 5.82 -11.51 7.22
CA VAL A 260 5.46 -10.35 8.03
C VAL A 260 6.35 -9.17 7.64
N LYS A 261 5.79 -7.97 7.47
CA LYS A 261 6.57 -6.75 7.18
C LYS A 261 6.47 -5.74 8.34
N PRO A 262 7.56 -5.01 8.66
CA PRO A 262 7.51 -3.92 9.62
C PRO A 262 6.63 -2.78 9.10
N GLY A 263 5.88 -2.15 10.01
CA GLY A 263 4.95 -1.07 9.70
C GLY A 263 3.62 -1.56 9.11
N CYS A 264 2.81 -0.60 8.66
CA CYS A 264 1.52 -0.85 8.03
C CYS A 264 1.25 0.21 6.95
N SER A 265 1.62 -0.10 5.71
CA SER A 265 1.28 0.69 4.53
C SER A 265 0.37 -0.15 3.63
N GLY A 266 -0.82 0.35 3.32
CA GLY A 266 -1.73 -0.33 2.39
C GLY A 266 -1.19 -0.35 0.97
N HIS A 267 -1.57 -1.35 0.19
CA HIS A 267 -1.23 -1.43 -1.22
C HIS A 267 -1.75 -0.22 -2.00
N CYS A 268 -2.94 0.29 -1.68
CA CYS A 268 -3.45 1.48 -2.36
C CYS A 268 -2.63 2.75 -2.10
N THR A 269 -1.90 2.84 -0.98
CA THR A 269 -0.99 3.98 -0.73
C THR A 269 0.22 3.94 -1.67
N SER A 270 0.77 2.76 -1.96
CA SER A 270 1.95 2.61 -2.81
C SER A 270 1.63 2.39 -4.29
N TYR A 271 0.52 1.71 -4.58
CA TYR A 271 0.14 1.22 -5.89
C TYR A 271 -1.17 1.82 -6.41
N GLY A 272 -1.86 2.65 -5.63
CA GLY A 272 -3.12 3.27 -6.08
C GLY A 272 -2.97 4.12 -7.35
N MET A 273 -1.78 4.64 -7.62
CA MET A 273 -1.46 5.37 -8.85
C MET A 273 -1.60 4.54 -10.14
N TYR A 274 -1.62 3.20 -10.04
CA TYR A 274 -1.83 2.33 -11.19
C TYR A 274 -3.31 2.19 -11.58
N CYS A 275 -4.25 2.63 -10.73
CA CYS A 275 -5.65 2.74 -11.11
C CYS A 275 -5.86 3.98 -11.97
N ALA A 276 -5.78 3.80 -13.29
CA ALA A 276 -5.85 4.87 -14.26
C ALA A 276 -7.29 5.40 -14.43
N ASN A 277 -7.42 6.52 -15.16
CA ASN A 277 -8.69 7.04 -15.66
C ASN A 277 -9.79 7.23 -14.61
N GLY A 278 -9.40 7.69 -13.41
CA GLY A 278 -10.33 7.91 -12.30
C GLY A 278 -10.81 6.63 -11.60
N GLY A 279 -10.19 5.48 -11.88
CA GLY A 279 -10.45 4.23 -11.17
C GLY A 279 -10.13 4.36 -9.68
N LYS A 280 -11.02 3.86 -8.83
CA LYS A 280 -10.82 3.89 -7.38
C LYS A 280 -9.98 2.70 -6.94
N CYS A 281 -8.83 2.93 -6.32
CA CYS A 281 -8.09 1.85 -5.70
C CYS A 281 -8.86 1.31 -4.49
N VAL A 282 -9.05 -0.01 -4.46
CA VAL A 282 -9.72 -0.74 -3.40
C VAL A 282 -8.71 -1.73 -2.81
N GLU A 283 -8.40 -1.54 -1.53
CA GLU A 283 -7.52 -2.42 -0.77
C GLU A 283 -8.14 -3.82 -0.69
N LYS A 284 -7.30 -4.85 -0.82
CA LYS A 284 -7.66 -6.26 -0.67
C LYS A 284 -6.66 -6.92 0.27
N TYR A 285 -7.05 -8.03 0.88
CA TYR A 285 -6.18 -8.71 1.85
C TYR A 285 -4.89 -9.23 1.20
N ASN A 286 -4.94 -9.58 -0.09
CA ASN A 286 -3.84 -10.10 -0.90
C ASN A 286 -3.29 -9.08 -1.90
N GLY A 287 -3.59 -7.79 -1.74
CA GLY A 287 -3.12 -6.76 -2.66
C GLY A 287 -4.08 -5.59 -2.81
N TYR A 288 -4.31 -5.18 -4.05
CA TYR A 288 -5.28 -4.16 -4.39
C TYR A 288 -5.99 -4.50 -5.69
N SER A 289 -7.12 -3.84 -5.91
CA SER A 289 -7.87 -3.89 -7.16
C SER A 289 -8.30 -2.48 -7.54
N CYS A 290 -8.46 -2.21 -8.83
CA CYS A 290 -9.03 -0.95 -9.28
C CYS A 290 -10.52 -1.14 -9.57
N ASP A 291 -11.36 -0.41 -8.84
CA ASP A 291 -12.79 -0.30 -9.13
C ASP A 291 -12.98 0.70 -10.29
N CYS A 292 -13.30 0.13 -11.45
CA CYS A 292 -13.58 0.88 -12.68
C CYS A 292 -15.09 1.10 -12.91
N SER A 293 -15.97 0.75 -11.96
CA SER A 293 -17.43 0.78 -12.16
C SER A 293 -17.97 2.16 -12.56
N LYS A 294 -17.35 3.23 -12.04
CA LYS A 294 -17.70 4.64 -12.31
C LYS A 294 -16.86 5.30 -13.41
N THR A 295 -16.18 4.51 -14.24
CA THR A 295 -15.35 5.01 -15.35
C THR A 295 -15.80 4.42 -16.68
N ALA A 296 -15.42 5.02 -17.80
CA ALA A 296 -15.66 4.46 -19.13
C ALA A 296 -14.64 3.37 -19.56
N TYR A 297 -13.95 2.77 -18.58
CA TYR A 297 -12.87 1.80 -18.80
C TYR A 297 -13.09 0.52 -17.99
N ASP A 298 -12.51 -0.58 -18.44
CA ASP A 298 -12.49 -1.90 -17.83
C ASP A 298 -11.04 -2.37 -17.57
N GLY A 299 -10.91 -3.60 -17.09
CA GLY A 299 -9.63 -4.26 -16.84
C GLY A 299 -9.10 -3.98 -15.43
N PRO A 300 -8.02 -4.67 -15.02
CA PRO A 300 -7.51 -4.63 -13.65
C PRO A 300 -6.97 -3.26 -13.22
N PHE A 301 -6.64 -2.40 -14.18
CA PHE A 301 -6.05 -1.07 -13.98
C PHE A 301 -6.89 0.07 -14.58
N CYS A 302 -8.13 -0.22 -14.99
CA CYS A 302 -9.04 0.75 -15.64
C CYS A 302 -8.46 1.41 -16.90
N ILE A 303 -7.78 0.62 -17.74
CA ILE A 303 -7.14 1.08 -19.00
C ILE A 303 -7.77 0.47 -20.26
N LYS A 304 -8.66 -0.52 -20.13
CA LYS A 304 -9.32 -1.16 -21.27
C LYS A 304 -10.52 -0.31 -21.68
N ASP A 305 -10.49 0.29 -22.85
CA ASP A 305 -11.60 1.13 -23.29
C ASP A 305 -12.90 0.34 -23.43
N VAL A 306 -14.01 0.96 -23.02
CA VAL A 306 -15.34 0.50 -23.37
C VAL A 306 -15.82 1.31 -24.57
N GLY A 307 -16.07 0.62 -25.68
CA GLY A 307 -16.50 1.23 -26.93
C GLY A 307 -17.52 0.37 -27.68
N ALA A 308 -18.22 0.99 -28.62
CA ALA A 308 -19.23 0.35 -29.44
C ALA A 308 -19.28 0.96 -30.85
N PHE A 309 -19.66 0.13 -31.81
CA PHE A 309 -19.91 0.57 -33.19
C PHE A 309 -21.37 0.98 -33.37
N PHE A 310 -21.59 2.06 -34.12
CA PHE A 310 -22.90 2.60 -34.46
C PHE A 310 -23.11 2.55 -35.97
N GLU A 311 -24.19 1.92 -36.40
CA GLU A 311 -24.67 1.94 -37.77
C GLU A 311 -25.65 3.10 -38.01
N GLU A 312 -25.96 3.36 -39.29
CA GLU A 312 -26.93 4.39 -39.67
C GLU A 312 -28.29 4.15 -38.98
N GLY A 313 -28.82 5.19 -38.33
CA GLY A 313 -30.10 5.13 -37.63
C GLY A 313 -30.07 4.57 -36.20
N MET A 314 -28.95 3.98 -35.76
CA MET A 314 -28.80 3.52 -34.37
C MET A 314 -28.74 4.69 -33.40
N TRP A 315 -29.27 4.48 -32.19
CA TRP A 315 -29.14 5.45 -31.11
C TRP A 315 -29.10 4.79 -29.74
N LEU A 316 -28.37 5.45 -28.85
CA LEU A 316 -28.35 5.15 -27.43
C LEU A 316 -28.77 6.41 -26.68
N ARG A 317 -29.72 6.26 -25.77
CA ARG A 317 -30.21 7.30 -24.87
C ARG A 317 -29.95 6.88 -23.43
N TYR A 318 -29.24 7.72 -22.69
CA TYR A 318 -29.08 7.61 -21.25
C TYR A 318 -29.97 8.66 -20.55
N ASN A 319 -30.85 8.23 -19.66
CA ASN A 319 -31.70 9.12 -18.86
C ASN A 319 -31.03 9.46 -17.53
N PHE A 320 -30.79 10.74 -17.26
CA PHE A 320 -30.23 11.18 -15.97
C PHE A 320 -31.17 10.92 -14.79
N HIS A 321 -32.48 10.82 -15.05
CA HIS A 321 -33.51 10.58 -14.05
C HIS A 321 -34.29 9.30 -14.37
N SER A 322 -34.56 8.49 -13.35
CA SER A 322 -35.38 7.28 -13.50
C SER A 322 -36.86 7.63 -13.74
N PRO A 323 -37.60 6.91 -14.60
CA PRO A 323 -39.02 7.13 -14.78
C PRO A 323 -39.77 6.74 -13.49
N GLY A 324 -40.15 7.73 -12.68
CA GLY A 324 -40.90 7.51 -11.43
C GLY A 324 -40.61 8.51 -10.31
N THR A 325 -39.53 9.29 -10.39
CA THR A 325 -39.24 10.32 -9.38
C THR A 325 -39.86 11.66 -9.80
N SER A 326 -40.90 12.11 -9.09
CA SER A 326 -41.55 13.40 -9.34
C SER A 326 -40.63 14.56 -8.94
N MET A 327 -40.61 15.65 -9.71
CA MET A 327 -39.84 16.87 -9.40
C MET A 327 -40.13 17.47 -8.01
N LYS A 328 -41.24 17.09 -7.36
CA LYS A 328 -41.53 17.48 -5.97
C LYS A 328 -40.58 16.86 -4.94
N ASP A 329 -40.01 15.69 -5.20
CA ASP A 329 -39.08 15.02 -4.27
C ASP A 329 -37.67 15.63 -4.29
N LEU A 330 -37.30 16.34 -5.36
CA LEU A 330 -35.96 16.93 -5.48
C LEU A 330 -35.81 18.17 -4.58
N VAL A 331 -36.86 18.97 -4.44
CA VAL A 331 -36.87 20.16 -3.57
C VAL A 331 -36.93 19.78 -2.09
N SER A 332 -37.53 18.62 -1.76
CA SER A 332 -37.58 18.12 -0.38
C SER A 332 -36.26 17.51 0.10
N ARG A 333 -35.39 16.98 -0.79
CA ARG A 333 -34.09 16.43 -0.40
C ARG A 333 -33.03 17.49 -0.11
N THR A 334 -33.09 18.66 -0.73
CA THR A 334 -32.13 19.75 -0.47
C THR A 334 -32.29 20.37 0.93
N LEU A 335 -33.44 20.18 1.57
CA LEU A 335 -33.73 20.75 2.90
C LEU A 335 -33.59 19.73 4.06
N LEU A 336 -33.31 18.47 3.77
CA LEU A 336 -33.20 17.40 4.76
C LEU A 336 -31.92 16.56 4.54
N SER A 337 -30.76 17.23 4.50
CA SER A 337 -29.47 16.56 4.62
C SER A 337 -29.07 16.47 6.10
N SER A 338 -29.55 15.44 6.78
CA SER A 338 -28.92 14.95 8.01
C SER A 338 -29.10 13.43 8.07
N THR A 339 -27.96 12.74 8.18
CA THR A 339 -27.78 11.34 8.59
C THR A 339 -28.35 10.25 7.67
N ASP A 340 -27.66 9.95 6.55
CA ASP A 340 -27.46 8.56 6.08
C ASP A 340 -26.36 8.48 4.99
N PRO A 341 -25.41 7.50 5.00
CA PRO A 341 -24.20 7.55 4.16
C PRO A 341 -24.27 6.80 2.81
N GLU A 342 -25.38 6.15 2.43
CA GLU A 342 -25.35 5.15 1.33
C GLU A 342 -26.07 5.50 0.02
N THR A 343 -26.66 6.70 -0.13
CA THR A 343 -27.17 7.15 -1.44
C THR A 343 -26.83 8.60 -1.70
N THR A 344 -25.55 8.88 -1.90
CA THR A 344 -25.10 10.15 -2.49
C THR A 344 -25.48 10.14 -3.97
N VAL A 345 -26.59 10.83 -4.29
CA VAL A 345 -26.83 11.38 -5.62
C VAL A 345 -25.53 12.09 -6.03
N PRO A 346 -24.95 11.84 -7.21
CA PRO A 346 -23.74 12.54 -7.61
C PRO A 346 -24.04 14.04 -7.56
N ASP A 347 -23.24 14.77 -6.79
CA ASP A 347 -23.21 16.24 -6.73
C ASP A 347 -23.01 16.75 -8.17
N LEU A 348 -24.10 16.92 -8.91
CA LEU A 348 -24.13 17.64 -10.17
C LEU A 348 -23.98 19.11 -9.78
N ASN A 349 -22.74 19.52 -9.54
CA ASN A 349 -22.41 20.94 -9.53
C ASN A 349 -22.74 21.46 -10.95
N LEU A 350 -23.93 22.04 -11.11
CA LEU A 350 -24.50 22.49 -12.40
C LEU A 350 -23.65 23.56 -13.10
N ASN A 351 -22.60 24.04 -12.43
CA ASN A 351 -21.66 25.03 -12.93
C ASN A 351 -20.39 24.37 -13.50
N LYS A 352 -20.24 23.04 -13.39
CA LYS A 352 -19.06 22.30 -13.87
C LYS A 352 -19.46 21.01 -14.55
N GLU A 353 -18.94 20.78 -15.76
CA GLU A 353 -19.05 19.50 -16.45
C GLU A 353 -17.71 19.05 -16.99
N GLU A 354 -17.55 17.73 -17.04
CA GLU A 354 -16.43 17.06 -17.67
C GLU A 354 -16.98 16.05 -18.67
N LEU A 355 -16.65 16.24 -19.94
CA LEU A 355 -16.99 15.32 -21.02
C LEU A 355 -15.70 14.80 -21.63
N SER A 356 -15.51 13.49 -21.63
CA SER A 356 -14.46 12.81 -22.38
C SER A 356 -15.07 11.73 -23.26
N PHE A 357 -14.57 11.60 -24.48
CA PHE A 357 -14.91 10.50 -25.37
C PHE A 357 -13.89 10.38 -26.49
N SER A 358 -13.89 9.25 -27.18
CA SER A 358 -13.17 9.05 -28.42
C SER A 358 -14.12 8.60 -29.51
N PHE A 359 -13.85 9.04 -30.75
CA PHE A 359 -14.66 8.68 -31.91
C PHE A 359 -13.79 8.39 -33.13
N SER A 360 -14.27 7.54 -34.02
CA SER A 360 -13.70 7.33 -35.35
C SER A 360 -14.80 7.26 -36.39
N THR A 361 -14.76 8.09 -37.43
CA THR A 361 -15.76 8.10 -38.50
C THR A 361 -15.16 8.53 -39.83
N THR A 362 -15.78 8.10 -40.93
CA THR A 362 -15.53 8.59 -42.30
C THR A 362 -16.70 9.41 -42.84
N LYS A 363 -17.74 9.63 -42.03
CA LYS A 363 -18.97 10.31 -42.42
C LYS A 363 -19.01 11.72 -41.84
N SER A 364 -19.38 12.69 -42.69
CA SER A 364 -19.62 14.08 -42.31
C SER A 364 -20.71 14.66 -43.22
N PRO A 365 -21.63 15.50 -42.71
CA PRO A 365 -21.76 15.93 -41.31
C PRO A 365 -22.42 14.87 -40.42
N CYS A 366 -22.17 14.91 -39.11
CA CYS A 366 -22.85 14.07 -38.13
C CYS A 366 -22.83 14.67 -36.71
N VAL A 367 -23.80 14.29 -35.88
CA VAL A 367 -23.83 14.62 -34.44
C VAL A 367 -23.20 13.47 -33.66
N LEU A 368 -22.13 13.72 -32.91
CA LEU A 368 -21.43 12.70 -32.13
C LEU A 368 -22.12 12.46 -30.79
N LEU A 369 -22.49 13.55 -30.12
CA LEU A 369 -23.05 13.55 -28.79
C LEU A 369 -23.98 14.75 -28.61
N TYR A 370 -25.13 14.52 -27.98
CA TYR A 370 -26.10 15.56 -27.65
C TYR A 370 -26.65 15.35 -26.23
N ILE A 371 -26.59 16.38 -25.40
CA ILE A 371 -27.14 16.39 -24.04
C ILE A 371 -28.26 17.41 -24.00
N SER A 372 -29.47 16.93 -23.69
CA SER A 372 -30.66 17.77 -23.57
C SER A 372 -30.98 18.11 -22.12
N SER A 373 -31.79 19.14 -21.93
CA SER A 373 -32.36 19.49 -20.63
C SER A 373 -33.87 19.68 -20.66
N TYR A 374 -34.48 19.79 -19.49
CA TYR A 374 -35.89 20.17 -19.35
C TYR A 374 -36.13 21.69 -19.54
N THR A 375 -35.08 22.51 -19.46
CA THR A 375 -35.11 23.98 -19.59
C THR A 375 -34.78 24.48 -21.00
N GLN A 376 -34.61 23.58 -21.98
CA GLN A 376 -34.11 23.84 -23.34
C GLN A 376 -32.60 24.13 -23.44
N ASP A 377 -31.89 24.09 -22.32
CA ASP A 377 -30.43 24.10 -22.32
C ASP A 377 -29.91 22.82 -23.02
N TYR A 378 -28.82 22.94 -23.77
CA TYR A 378 -28.18 21.80 -24.39
C TYR A 378 -26.68 21.99 -24.59
N MET A 379 -26.00 20.85 -24.67
CA MET A 379 -24.61 20.74 -25.13
C MET A 379 -24.57 19.76 -26.28
N ALA A 380 -23.87 20.11 -27.36
CA ALA A 380 -23.71 19.23 -28.51
C ALA A 380 -22.27 19.22 -29.02
N VAL A 381 -21.82 18.06 -29.50
CA VAL A 381 -20.57 17.91 -30.23
C VAL A 381 -20.87 17.29 -31.59
N LEU A 382 -20.42 17.95 -32.66
CA LEU A 382 -20.75 17.56 -34.03
C LEU A 382 -19.57 17.76 -34.97
N VAL A 383 -19.58 17.04 -36.10
CA VAL A 383 -18.66 17.23 -37.22
C VAL A 383 -19.39 18.01 -38.31
N LYS A 384 -18.88 19.18 -38.66
CA LYS A 384 -19.43 20.02 -39.73
C LYS A 384 -19.20 19.38 -41.10
N PRO A 385 -19.94 19.77 -42.16
CA PRO A 385 -19.74 19.26 -43.52
C PRO A 385 -18.30 19.42 -44.06
N SER A 386 -17.54 20.38 -43.52
CA SER A 386 -16.12 20.56 -43.85
C SER A 386 -15.19 19.50 -43.23
N GLY A 387 -15.69 18.71 -42.29
CA GLY A 387 -14.91 17.76 -41.50
C GLY A 387 -14.40 18.30 -40.17
N ASN A 388 -14.62 19.59 -39.87
CA ASN A 388 -14.12 20.20 -38.64
C ASN A 388 -15.04 19.89 -37.46
N LEU A 389 -14.46 19.68 -36.28
CA LEU A 389 -15.20 19.49 -35.04
C LEU A 389 -15.78 20.82 -34.56
N GLN A 390 -17.03 20.80 -34.09
CA GLN A 390 -17.70 21.94 -33.49
C GLN A 390 -18.36 21.53 -32.17
N ILE A 391 -18.12 22.30 -31.12
CA ILE A 391 -18.78 22.17 -29.82
C ILE A 391 -19.79 23.30 -29.70
N ARG A 392 -21.01 23.01 -29.22
CA ARG A 392 -22.07 23.98 -29.04
C ARG A 392 -22.61 23.96 -27.61
N TYR A 393 -22.81 25.14 -27.05
CA TYR A 393 -23.46 25.34 -25.75
C TYR A 393 -24.64 26.30 -25.90
N SER A 394 -25.79 25.92 -25.37
CA SER A 394 -26.92 26.81 -25.12
C SER A 394 -27.33 26.62 -23.67
N LEU A 395 -27.00 27.57 -22.80
CA LEU A 395 -27.25 27.49 -21.36
C LEU A 395 -28.30 28.50 -20.85
N GLY A 396 -28.90 29.27 -21.76
CA GLY A 396 -29.72 30.44 -21.42
C GLY A 396 -28.99 31.78 -21.55
N GLY A 397 -29.73 32.88 -21.41
CA GLY A 397 -29.23 34.26 -21.50
C GLY A 397 -28.96 34.80 -22.92
N THR A 398 -28.67 33.94 -23.89
CA THR A 398 -28.40 34.30 -25.30
C THR A 398 -29.47 33.79 -26.26
N ARG A 399 -29.66 34.47 -27.40
CA ARG A 399 -30.62 34.05 -28.44
C ARG A 399 -30.10 32.92 -29.32
N GLU A 400 -28.79 32.88 -29.53
CA GLU A 400 -28.10 31.89 -30.36
C GLU A 400 -27.11 31.11 -29.50
N PRO A 401 -26.86 29.83 -29.81
CA PRO A 401 -25.89 29.02 -29.09
C PRO A 401 -24.46 29.54 -29.29
N TYR A 402 -23.62 29.38 -28.26
CA TYR A 402 -22.20 29.63 -28.37
C TYR A 402 -21.51 28.45 -29.06
N ASN A 403 -20.85 28.73 -30.18
CA ASN A 403 -20.18 27.74 -31.01
C ASN A 403 -18.66 27.87 -30.88
N ILE A 404 -17.99 26.76 -30.60
CA ILE A 404 -16.53 26.62 -30.62
C ILE A 404 -16.18 25.82 -31.85
N ASP A 405 -15.66 26.49 -32.87
CA ASP A 405 -15.16 25.88 -34.10
C ASP A 405 -13.69 25.53 -33.94
N VAL A 406 -13.38 24.24 -33.99
CA VAL A 406 -12.01 23.74 -33.85
C VAL A 406 -11.36 23.68 -35.23
N ASP A 407 -10.37 24.55 -35.46
CA ASP A 407 -9.69 24.66 -36.75
C ASP A 407 -8.53 23.67 -36.85
N HIS A 408 -8.88 22.43 -37.16
CA HIS A 408 -7.94 21.35 -37.41
C HIS A 408 -8.32 20.62 -38.71
N ARG A 409 -7.47 19.70 -39.18
CA ARG A 409 -7.74 18.88 -40.38
C ARG A 409 -9.05 18.11 -40.24
N ASN A 410 -9.59 17.64 -41.37
CA ASN A 410 -10.79 16.81 -41.42
C ASN A 410 -10.72 15.64 -40.41
N MET A 411 -11.64 15.64 -39.45
CA MET A 411 -11.78 14.63 -38.38
C MET A 411 -12.56 13.40 -38.82
N ALA A 412 -13.26 13.47 -39.95
CA ALA A 412 -13.93 12.32 -40.57
C ALA A 412 -12.96 11.54 -41.47
N ASN A 413 -11.78 11.20 -40.93
CA ASN A 413 -10.69 10.54 -41.66
C ASN A 413 -10.57 9.03 -41.36
N GLY A 414 -11.47 8.49 -40.54
CA GLY A 414 -11.50 7.08 -40.12
C GLY A 414 -10.53 6.71 -38.97
N GLN A 415 -9.69 7.63 -38.51
CA GLN A 415 -8.80 7.42 -37.37
C GLN A 415 -9.51 7.73 -36.04
N PRO A 416 -9.09 7.11 -34.93
CA PRO A 416 -9.61 7.44 -33.61
C PRO A 416 -9.10 8.80 -33.14
N HIS A 417 -10.02 9.68 -32.77
CA HIS A 417 -9.76 10.98 -32.17
C HIS A 417 -10.28 10.99 -30.73
N THR A 418 -9.56 11.62 -29.80
CA THR A 418 -9.96 11.78 -28.39
C THR A 418 -10.33 13.24 -28.12
N VAL A 419 -11.47 13.46 -27.48
CA VAL A 419 -12.01 14.79 -27.17
C VAL A 419 -12.27 14.87 -25.67
N ASN A 420 -11.57 15.78 -24.98
CA ASN A 420 -11.81 16.11 -23.58
C ASN A 420 -12.26 17.56 -23.47
N ILE A 421 -13.40 17.78 -22.82
CA ILE A 421 -14.02 19.08 -22.63
C ILE A 421 -14.30 19.23 -21.14
N THR A 422 -13.71 20.24 -20.51
CA THR A 422 -13.98 20.58 -19.12
C THR A 422 -14.51 22.00 -19.07
N ARG A 423 -15.75 22.18 -18.60
CA ARG A 423 -16.32 23.49 -18.32
C ARG A 423 -16.28 23.73 -16.82
N ASN A 424 -15.77 24.88 -16.41
CA ASN A 424 -15.90 25.40 -15.06
C ASN A 424 -16.42 26.84 -15.14
N GLU A 425 -17.68 27.04 -14.77
CA GLU A 425 -18.42 28.28 -14.96
C GLU A 425 -18.37 28.76 -16.41
N ARG A 426 -17.76 29.91 -16.68
CA ARG A 426 -17.62 30.46 -18.04
C ARG A 426 -16.44 29.87 -18.80
N ASN A 427 -15.46 29.29 -18.12
CA ASN A 427 -14.24 28.80 -18.74
C ASN A 427 -14.45 27.39 -19.28
N ILE A 428 -14.14 27.18 -20.56
CA ILE A 428 -14.22 25.90 -21.25
C ILE A 428 -12.81 25.54 -21.71
N VAL A 429 -12.27 24.44 -21.21
CA VAL A 429 -10.99 23.89 -21.66
C VAL A 429 -11.27 22.70 -22.57
N LEU A 430 -10.79 22.77 -23.81
CA LEU A 430 -10.90 21.71 -24.81
C LEU A 430 -9.50 21.15 -25.09
N GLN A 431 -9.36 19.84 -24.97
CA GLN A 431 -8.18 19.11 -25.43
C GLN A 431 -8.61 18.11 -26.50
N LEU A 432 -8.04 18.26 -27.70
CA LEU A 432 -8.23 17.33 -28.80
C LEU A 432 -6.95 16.50 -28.97
N ASP A 433 -7.08 15.19 -29.01
CA ASP A 433 -5.99 14.23 -29.14
C ASP A 433 -4.86 14.54 -28.14
N HIS A 434 -3.62 14.61 -28.64
CA HIS A 434 -2.43 14.99 -27.89
C HIS A 434 -2.05 16.47 -28.12
N TYR A 435 -2.94 17.27 -28.73
CA TYR A 435 -2.69 18.69 -28.89
C TYR A 435 -2.81 19.40 -27.53
N PRO A 436 -2.09 20.52 -27.33
CA PRO A 436 -2.20 21.32 -26.12
C PRO A 436 -3.66 21.75 -25.85
N PRO A 437 -4.12 21.70 -24.59
CA PRO A 437 -5.45 22.18 -24.23
C PRO A 437 -5.64 23.66 -24.59
N THR A 438 -6.78 23.99 -25.18
CA THR A 438 -7.18 25.35 -25.58
C THR A 438 -8.34 25.82 -24.72
N SER A 439 -8.27 27.06 -24.24
CA SER A 439 -9.30 27.65 -23.38
C SER A 439 -10.19 28.61 -24.16
N TYR A 440 -11.49 28.51 -23.92
CA TYR A 440 -12.55 29.36 -24.46
C TYR A 440 -13.37 29.92 -23.30
N SER A 441 -14.07 31.03 -23.51
CA SER A 441 -14.96 31.62 -22.51
C SER A 441 -16.35 31.80 -23.07
N LEU A 442 -17.36 31.35 -22.31
CA LEU A 442 -18.74 31.65 -22.61
C LEU A 442 -18.97 33.17 -22.65
N PRO A 443 -19.86 33.67 -23.55
CA PRO A 443 -20.23 35.08 -23.61
C PRO A 443 -20.74 35.58 -22.26
N THR A 444 -20.49 36.85 -21.94
CA THR A 444 -20.94 37.47 -20.66
C THR A 444 -22.46 37.42 -20.48
N ALA A 445 -23.21 37.53 -21.59
CA ALA A 445 -24.66 37.41 -21.61
C ALA A 445 -25.19 35.98 -21.46
N SER A 446 -24.34 34.96 -21.61
CA SER A 446 -24.74 33.56 -21.38
C SER A 446 -24.83 33.31 -19.88
N ASP A 447 -25.81 32.50 -19.52
CA ASP A 447 -25.90 31.89 -18.19
C ASP A 447 -24.74 30.91 -17.98
N ILE A 448 -24.49 30.58 -16.71
CA ILE A 448 -23.37 29.75 -16.26
C ILE A 448 -23.80 28.37 -15.75
N GLN A 449 -25.11 28.13 -15.61
CA GLN A 449 -25.64 26.88 -15.07
C GLN A 449 -26.23 26.05 -16.19
N PHE A 450 -25.93 24.76 -16.24
CA PHE A 450 -26.61 23.83 -17.13
C PHE A 450 -27.82 23.23 -16.39
N ASN A 451 -29.00 23.82 -16.60
CA ASN A 451 -30.14 23.53 -15.73
C ASN A 451 -30.84 22.23 -16.13
N SER A 452 -31.09 21.37 -15.14
CA SER A 452 -31.94 20.17 -15.26
C SER A 452 -31.64 19.26 -16.46
N PRO A 453 -30.42 18.68 -16.57
CA PRO A 453 -30.10 17.70 -17.63
C PRO A 453 -31.11 16.55 -17.68
N LYS A 454 -31.61 16.26 -18.88
CA LYS A 454 -32.69 15.29 -19.14
C LYS A 454 -32.14 13.97 -19.65
N ALA A 455 -31.43 14.01 -20.77
CA ALA A 455 -30.88 12.82 -21.40
C ALA A 455 -29.60 13.11 -22.20
N LEU A 456 -28.76 12.08 -22.33
CA LEU A 456 -27.58 12.06 -23.19
C LEU A 456 -27.84 11.10 -24.35
N PHE A 457 -27.60 11.55 -25.58
CA PHE A 457 -27.79 10.79 -26.81
C PHE A 457 -26.46 10.56 -27.51
N LEU A 458 -26.25 9.32 -27.97
CA LEU A 458 -25.18 8.89 -28.85
C LEU A 458 -25.77 8.29 -30.12
N GLY A 459 -25.13 8.47 -31.27
CA GLY A 459 -25.67 8.03 -32.56
C GLY A 459 -26.68 9.03 -33.10
N LYS A 460 -27.90 8.57 -33.37
CA LYS A 460 -29.02 9.43 -33.79
C LYS A 460 -29.72 10.07 -32.59
N VAL A 461 -29.98 11.37 -32.66
CA VAL A 461 -30.71 12.13 -31.65
C VAL A 461 -32.21 11.99 -31.89
N ILE A 462 -32.95 11.51 -30.89
CA ILE A 462 -34.42 11.33 -30.96
C ILE A 462 -35.15 12.13 -29.89
N GLU A 463 -34.64 13.33 -29.57
CA GLU A 463 -35.25 14.20 -28.56
C GLU A 463 -36.61 14.72 -29.01
N ILE A 464 -37.54 14.87 -28.07
CA ILE A 464 -38.90 15.37 -28.31
C ILE A 464 -38.95 16.83 -27.86
N GLY A 465 -39.18 17.75 -28.80
CA GLY A 465 -39.30 19.18 -28.51
C GLY A 465 -38.62 20.05 -29.56
N LYS A 466 -38.30 21.29 -29.18
CA LYS A 466 -37.56 22.23 -30.03
C LYS A 466 -36.08 21.83 -30.06
N ILE A 467 -35.64 21.28 -31.18
CA ILE A 467 -34.22 20.99 -31.45
C ILE A 467 -33.66 22.12 -32.33
N ASP A 468 -32.41 22.49 -32.10
CA ASP A 468 -31.68 23.43 -32.94
C ASP A 468 -31.65 22.97 -34.41
N GLN A 469 -31.79 23.91 -35.35
CA GLN A 469 -31.96 23.61 -36.77
C GLN A 469 -30.75 22.87 -37.36
N ASP A 470 -29.53 23.20 -36.94
CA ASP A 470 -28.32 22.55 -37.44
C ASP A 470 -28.16 21.14 -36.85
N ILE A 471 -28.51 20.96 -35.57
CA ILE A 471 -28.54 19.63 -34.95
C ILE A 471 -29.53 18.75 -35.71
N TYR A 472 -30.74 19.23 -35.98
CA TYR A 472 -31.73 18.52 -36.78
C TYR A 472 -31.19 18.17 -38.18
N LYS A 473 -30.51 19.12 -38.83
CA LYS A 473 -29.91 18.95 -40.17
C LYS A 473 -28.80 17.89 -40.21
N TYR A 474 -27.93 17.85 -39.20
CA TYR A 474 -26.79 16.91 -39.14
C TYR A 474 -27.14 15.56 -38.50
N ASN A 475 -28.37 15.41 -38.02
CA ASN A 475 -28.86 14.19 -37.36
C ASN A 475 -29.43 13.13 -38.33
N THR A 476 -29.39 13.37 -39.64
CA THR A 476 -29.87 12.43 -40.65
C THR A 476 -28.73 12.09 -41.62
N PRO A 477 -28.27 10.82 -41.70
CA PRO A 477 -28.84 9.60 -41.09
C PRO A 477 -28.49 9.38 -39.59
N GLY A 478 -27.64 10.22 -39.01
CA GLY A 478 -27.09 10.06 -37.65
C GLY A 478 -25.59 9.80 -37.70
N PHE A 479 -24.97 9.55 -36.53
CA PHE A 479 -23.57 9.13 -36.50
C PHE A 479 -23.40 7.67 -36.93
N THR A 480 -22.35 7.43 -37.73
CA THR A 480 -21.91 6.09 -38.11
C THR A 480 -20.40 6.02 -37.91
N GLY A 481 -19.95 5.01 -37.19
CA GLY A 481 -18.57 4.89 -36.76
C GLY A 481 -18.46 4.28 -35.38
N CYS A 482 -17.32 4.46 -34.73
CA CYS A 482 -17.06 3.93 -33.41
C CYS A 482 -17.03 5.03 -32.37
N LEU A 483 -17.67 4.83 -31.22
CA LEU A 483 -17.56 5.67 -30.04
C LEU A 483 -16.98 4.84 -28.90
N SER A 484 -16.00 5.39 -28.18
CA SER A 484 -15.41 4.76 -27.01
C SER A 484 -15.13 5.78 -25.92
N ARG A 485 -14.87 5.31 -24.69
CA ARG A 485 -14.50 6.15 -23.54
C ARG A 485 -15.51 7.24 -23.23
N VAL A 486 -16.77 7.09 -23.65
CA VAL A 486 -17.79 8.11 -23.46
C VAL A 486 -18.08 8.22 -21.98
N GLN A 487 -17.69 9.35 -21.39
CA GLN A 487 -17.90 9.66 -19.99
C GLN A 487 -18.32 11.12 -19.84
N PHE A 488 -19.49 11.32 -19.25
CA PHE A 488 -19.99 12.63 -18.85
C PHE A 488 -20.08 12.68 -17.33
N ASN A 489 -19.24 13.50 -16.71
CA ASN A 489 -18.99 13.49 -15.27
C ASN A 489 -18.63 12.07 -14.80
N GLN A 490 -19.46 11.46 -13.93
CA GLN A 490 -19.26 10.10 -13.42
C GLN A 490 -20.13 9.05 -14.15
N ILE A 491 -20.73 9.41 -15.29
CA ILE A 491 -21.66 8.56 -16.05
C ILE A 491 -20.98 8.07 -17.33
N ALA A 492 -20.91 6.75 -17.47
CA ALA A 492 -20.37 6.06 -18.65
C ALA A 492 -21.50 5.32 -19.41
N PRO A 493 -22.22 5.99 -20.33
CA PRO A 493 -23.43 5.43 -20.95
C PRO A 493 -23.17 4.16 -21.79
N LEU A 494 -22.04 4.08 -22.51
CA LEU A 494 -21.68 2.87 -23.27
C LEU A 494 -21.41 1.69 -22.34
N LYS A 495 -20.77 1.93 -21.20
CA LYS A 495 -20.50 0.88 -20.21
C LYS A 495 -21.78 0.40 -19.53
N ALA A 496 -22.68 1.32 -19.18
CA ALA A 496 -23.99 0.98 -18.62
C ALA A 496 -24.86 0.15 -19.59
N ALA A 497 -24.69 0.35 -20.90
CA ALA A 497 -25.33 -0.45 -21.95
C ALA A 497 -24.74 -1.86 -22.08
N LEU A 498 -23.40 -1.98 -22.07
CA LEU A 498 -22.68 -3.21 -22.38
C LEU A 498 -22.40 -4.10 -21.16
N ARG A 499 -22.58 -3.58 -19.93
CA ARG A 499 -22.35 -4.31 -18.68
C ARG A 499 -23.66 -4.32 -17.87
N PRO A 500 -24.26 -5.49 -17.59
CA PRO A 500 -25.50 -5.58 -16.82
C PRO A 500 -25.26 -5.08 -15.40
N THR A 501 -25.81 -3.90 -15.09
CA THR A 501 -25.69 -3.23 -13.79
C THR A 501 -27.01 -2.52 -13.47
N ASN A 502 -27.18 -1.98 -12.25
CA ASN A 502 -28.37 -1.19 -11.91
C ASN A 502 -28.55 0.03 -12.83
N ALA A 503 -27.45 0.54 -13.40
CA ALA A 503 -27.45 1.65 -14.36
C ALA A 503 -28.08 1.29 -15.72
N SER A 504 -28.22 0.00 -16.05
CA SER A 504 -28.83 -0.44 -17.32
C SER A 504 -30.30 -0.03 -17.43
N SER A 505 -30.99 0.19 -16.30
CA SER A 505 -32.39 0.70 -16.28
C SER A 505 -32.53 2.14 -16.82
N HIS A 506 -31.44 2.90 -16.87
CA HIS A 506 -31.40 4.27 -17.40
C HIS A 506 -31.11 4.32 -18.90
N VAL A 507 -30.77 3.19 -19.53
CA VAL A 507 -30.31 3.13 -20.91
C VAL A 507 -31.41 2.59 -21.82
N HIS A 508 -31.64 3.28 -22.94
CA HIS A 508 -32.52 2.82 -24.02
C HIS A 508 -31.74 2.81 -25.33
N ILE A 509 -31.90 1.75 -26.11
CA ILE A 509 -31.12 1.51 -27.33
C ILE A 509 -32.07 1.13 -28.46
N GLN A 510 -31.79 1.63 -29.66
CA GLN A 510 -32.38 1.15 -30.90
C GLN A 510 -31.28 0.64 -31.83
N GLY A 511 -31.46 -0.59 -32.30
CA GLY A 511 -30.43 -1.34 -33.02
C GLY A 511 -29.67 -2.29 -32.08
N GLU A 512 -28.77 -3.08 -32.65
CA GLU A 512 -27.91 -3.99 -31.90
C GLU A 512 -26.57 -3.32 -31.61
N LEU A 513 -26.29 -3.04 -30.34
CA LEU A 513 -25.04 -2.41 -29.91
C LEU A 513 -23.94 -3.46 -29.75
N VAL A 514 -22.95 -3.44 -30.63
CA VAL A 514 -21.83 -4.39 -30.61
C VAL A 514 -20.59 -3.73 -29.98
N GLU A 515 -20.02 -4.39 -28.96
CA GLU A 515 -18.77 -3.94 -28.32
C GLU A 515 -17.62 -3.92 -29.34
N SER A 516 -16.87 -2.83 -29.36
CA SER A 516 -15.75 -2.63 -30.26
C SER A 516 -14.61 -1.92 -29.54
N ASN A 517 -13.38 -2.30 -29.89
CA ASN A 517 -12.17 -1.65 -29.37
C ASN A 517 -11.89 -0.30 -30.02
N CYS A 518 -12.68 0.12 -31.02
CA CYS A 518 -12.54 1.39 -31.76
C CYS A 518 -11.11 1.71 -32.23
N GLY A 519 -10.27 0.69 -32.48
CA GLY A 519 -8.88 0.88 -32.88
C GLY A 519 -7.93 1.34 -31.75
N ALA A 520 -8.33 1.25 -30.48
CA ALA A 520 -7.48 1.56 -29.34
C ALA A 520 -6.34 0.54 -29.18
N SER A 521 -5.09 1.01 -29.12
CA SER A 521 -3.94 0.18 -28.78
C SER A 521 -3.85 -0.01 -27.25
N PRO A 522 -3.76 -1.25 -26.73
CA PRO A 522 -3.67 -1.47 -25.29
C PRO A 522 -2.32 -0.95 -24.76
N LEU A 523 -2.35 -0.21 -23.65
CA LEU A 523 -1.16 0.09 -22.86
C LEU A 523 -0.68 -1.20 -22.17
N THR A 524 0.47 -1.73 -22.58
CA THR A 524 1.08 -2.90 -21.93
C THR A 524 1.75 -2.49 -20.63
N ILE A 525 0.98 -2.43 -19.55
CA ILE A 525 1.54 -2.44 -18.19
C ILE A 525 1.86 -3.90 -17.86
N PRO A 526 3.09 -4.24 -17.42
CA PRO A 526 3.42 -5.61 -17.07
C PRO A 526 2.45 -6.08 -15.97
N PRO A 527 1.83 -7.27 -16.12
CA PRO A 527 0.97 -7.81 -15.08
C PRO A 527 1.80 -8.01 -13.81
N MET A 528 1.27 -7.59 -12.66
CA MET A 528 1.78 -8.14 -11.40
C MET A 528 1.55 -9.64 -11.42
N SER A 529 2.55 -10.38 -10.96
CA SER A 529 2.37 -11.76 -10.53
C SER A 529 1.25 -11.80 -9.49
N ALA A 530 0.07 -12.28 -9.87
CA ALA A 530 -0.97 -12.62 -8.92
C ALA A 530 -0.34 -13.61 -7.93
N ALA A 531 -0.32 -13.27 -6.65
CA ALA A 531 -0.05 -14.27 -5.62
C ALA A 531 -1.13 -15.34 -5.79
N THR A 532 -0.73 -16.54 -6.19
CA THR A 532 -1.61 -17.69 -6.33
C THR A 532 -2.41 -17.85 -5.05
N ASP A 533 -3.72 -17.69 -5.15
CA ASP A 533 -4.67 -18.03 -4.09
C ASP A 533 -4.46 -19.50 -3.72
N PRO A 534 -4.03 -19.83 -2.49
CA PRO A 534 -3.80 -21.21 -2.08
C PRO A 534 -5.07 -22.06 -2.02
N TRP A 535 -6.26 -21.46 -2.18
CA TRP A 535 -7.55 -22.12 -1.91
C TRP A 535 -8.47 -22.30 -3.12
N HIS A 536 -8.09 -21.82 -4.31
CA HIS A 536 -8.87 -22.01 -5.55
C HIS A 536 -8.09 -22.81 -6.60
N LEU A 537 -8.31 -24.13 -6.64
CA LEU A 537 -8.06 -24.95 -7.83
C LEU A 537 -9.28 -24.84 -8.75
N ASP A 538 -9.22 -23.98 -9.77
CA ASP A 538 -10.25 -23.94 -10.81
C ASP A 538 -10.14 -25.18 -11.71
N SER A 539 -11.14 -26.05 -11.56
CA SER A 539 -11.37 -27.22 -12.41
C SER A 539 -12.35 -26.87 -13.53
N ALA A 540 -11.91 -26.22 -14.62
CA ALA A 540 -12.59 -26.28 -15.92
C ALA A 540 -11.83 -25.58 -17.06
N SER A 541 -11.40 -26.41 -18.03
CA SER A 541 -11.24 -26.13 -19.47
C SER A 541 -10.43 -24.91 -19.93
N ALA A 542 -9.16 -25.15 -20.27
CA ALA A 542 -8.55 -24.55 -21.45
C ALA A 542 -7.93 -25.67 -22.30
N ASP A 543 -8.65 -26.02 -23.37
CA ASP A 543 -8.20 -26.92 -24.43
C ASP A 543 -7.09 -26.20 -25.23
N PHE A 544 -5.86 -26.73 -25.20
CA PHE A 544 -4.76 -26.23 -26.03
C PHE A 544 -4.48 -27.22 -27.17
N PRO A 545 -4.39 -26.75 -28.43
CA PRO A 545 -4.19 -27.62 -29.58
C PRO A 545 -2.77 -28.20 -29.58
N TYR A 546 -2.73 -29.53 -29.67
CA TYR A 546 -1.53 -30.34 -29.84
C TYR A 546 -0.81 -30.00 -31.15
N ASN A 547 0.42 -29.52 -31.05
CA ASN A 547 1.47 -29.80 -32.04
C ASN A 547 2.78 -30.03 -31.28
N GLY A 548 3.34 -31.22 -31.50
CA GLY A 548 4.20 -31.89 -30.54
C GLY A 548 5.64 -31.40 -30.53
N GLN A 549 6.11 -31.13 -29.30
CA GLN A 549 7.40 -31.60 -28.83
C GLN A 549 7.33 -31.72 -27.30
N ALA A 550 7.08 -32.95 -26.84
CA ALA A 550 7.07 -33.30 -25.44
C ALA A 550 8.50 -33.22 -24.88
N ILE A 551 8.72 -32.27 -23.97
CA ILE A 551 9.79 -32.37 -22.96
C ILE A 551 9.05 -32.66 -21.65
N GLY A 552 8.90 -33.95 -21.34
CA GLY A 552 8.32 -34.38 -20.08
C GLY A 552 9.30 -34.11 -18.94
N ASP A 553 8.80 -33.47 -17.89
CA ASP A 553 9.42 -33.46 -16.56
C ASP A 553 9.41 -34.89 -15.99
N GLY A 554 10.42 -35.66 -16.38
CA GLY A 554 10.83 -36.86 -15.69
C GLY A 554 11.86 -36.48 -14.66
N VAL A 555 11.48 -36.41 -13.38
CA VAL A 555 12.44 -36.41 -12.27
C VAL A 555 13.38 -37.59 -12.50
N ASN A 556 14.64 -37.26 -12.76
CA ASN A 556 15.63 -38.17 -13.31
C ASN A 556 15.84 -39.33 -12.33
N ARG A 557 15.25 -40.49 -12.60
CA ARG A 557 15.41 -41.73 -11.80
C ARG A 557 16.88 -42.14 -11.62
N ASN A 558 17.76 -41.58 -12.44
CA ASN A 558 19.21 -41.74 -12.34
C ASN A 558 19.85 -40.90 -11.21
N SER A 559 19.26 -39.79 -10.74
CA SER A 559 19.86 -39.00 -9.65
C SER A 559 19.73 -39.67 -8.29
N ALA A 560 18.60 -40.34 -8.03
CA ALA A 560 18.40 -41.17 -6.83
C ALA A 560 19.28 -42.42 -6.86
N ILE A 561 19.47 -43.04 -8.03
CA ILE A 561 20.39 -44.18 -8.21
C ILE A 561 21.84 -43.73 -8.04
N ILE A 562 22.24 -42.59 -8.62
CA ILE A 562 23.59 -42.03 -8.46
C ILE A 562 23.85 -41.64 -6.99
N GLY A 563 22.89 -41.01 -6.32
CA GLY A 563 22.98 -40.70 -4.88
C GLY A 563 23.08 -41.96 -4.01
N GLY A 564 22.30 -43.00 -4.34
CA GLY A 564 22.36 -44.30 -3.67
C GLY A 564 23.69 -45.02 -3.86
N VAL A 565 24.24 -45.03 -5.09
CA VAL A 565 25.54 -45.63 -5.38
C VAL A 565 26.66 -44.88 -4.67
N ILE A 566 26.63 -43.53 -4.65
CA ILE A 566 27.60 -42.72 -3.91
C ILE A 566 27.53 -43.02 -2.40
N ALA A 567 26.32 -43.11 -1.83
CA ALA A 567 26.14 -43.45 -0.42
C ALA A 567 26.68 -44.85 -0.08
N VAL A 568 26.44 -45.85 -0.94
CA VAL A 568 26.97 -47.21 -0.75
C VAL A 568 28.50 -47.22 -0.86
N VAL A 569 29.08 -46.50 -1.82
CA VAL A 569 30.55 -46.40 -1.96
C VAL A 569 31.16 -45.75 -0.72
N ILE A 570 30.62 -44.63 -0.23
CA ILE A 570 31.10 -43.97 0.99
C ILE A 570 30.98 -44.90 2.20
N PHE A 571 29.86 -45.61 2.34
CA PHE A 571 29.64 -46.54 3.43
C PHE A 571 30.65 -47.71 3.38
N THR A 572 30.91 -48.27 2.21
CA THR A 572 31.91 -49.34 2.05
C THR A 572 33.32 -48.84 2.38
N ILE A 573 33.69 -47.63 1.95
CA ILE A 573 34.98 -47.02 2.30
C ILE A 573 35.09 -46.87 3.82
N LEU A 574 34.07 -46.32 4.49
CA LEU A 574 34.08 -46.18 5.95
C LEU A 574 34.18 -47.52 6.68
N CYS A 575 33.45 -48.55 6.20
CA CYS A 575 33.56 -49.90 6.77
C CYS A 575 34.96 -50.49 6.59
N THR A 576 35.58 -50.34 5.41
CA THR A 576 36.96 -50.81 5.19
C THR A 576 37.97 -50.04 6.04
N LEU A 577 37.76 -48.74 6.27
CA LEU A 577 38.61 -47.91 7.11
C LEU A 577 38.52 -48.34 8.58
N VAL A 578 37.31 -48.62 9.08
CA VAL A 578 37.11 -49.18 10.41
C VAL A 578 37.75 -50.57 10.54
N PHE A 579 37.66 -51.40 9.49
CA PHE A 579 38.29 -52.72 9.48
C PHE A 579 39.82 -52.62 9.43
N LEU A 580 40.39 -51.69 8.66
CA LEU A 580 41.82 -51.41 8.61
C LEU A 580 42.34 -50.83 9.90
N ILE A 581 41.59 -49.94 10.54
CA ILE A 581 41.91 -49.40 11.87
C ILE A 581 41.91 -50.54 12.90
N ARG A 582 40.88 -51.39 12.91
CA ARG A 582 40.85 -52.57 13.79
C ARG A 582 41.94 -53.58 13.45
N TYR A 583 42.28 -53.77 12.18
CA TYR A 583 43.37 -54.64 11.75
C TYR A 583 44.73 -54.09 12.18
N MET A 584 44.97 -52.79 12.03
CA MET A 584 46.17 -52.11 12.51
C MET A 584 46.29 -52.16 14.03
N PHE A 585 45.20 -51.98 14.77
CA PHE A 585 45.21 -52.13 16.23
C PHE A 585 45.37 -53.60 16.67
N ARG A 586 44.93 -54.56 15.86
CA ARG A 586 45.09 -55.99 16.15
C ARG A 586 46.48 -56.53 15.78
N HIS A 587 47.19 -55.86 14.87
CA HIS A 587 48.55 -56.24 14.43
C HIS A 587 49.67 -55.31 14.90
N LYS A 588 49.38 -54.19 15.59
CA LYS A 588 50.39 -53.46 16.39
C LYS A 588 50.45 -54.00 17.81
N GLY A 589 50.82 -55.26 17.92
CA GLY A 589 51.43 -55.81 19.13
C GLY A 589 52.94 -55.95 18.90
N THR A 590 53.70 -54.85 19.00
CA THR A 590 55.14 -54.86 19.31
C THR A 590 55.60 -53.43 19.59
N TYR A 591 56.14 -53.24 20.80
CA TYR A 591 56.70 -52.01 21.34
C TYR A 591 57.96 -51.57 20.57
N HIS A 592 58.13 -50.26 20.40
CA HIS A 592 59.44 -49.65 20.20
C HIS A 592 59.49 -48.42 21.11
N THR A 593 60.01 -48.62 22.33
CA THR A 593 60.33 -47.56 23.27
C THR A 593 61.62 -46.89 22.83
N ASN A 594 61.56 -45.63 22.41
CA ASN A 594 62.74 -44.77 22.38
C ASN A 594 62.84 -44.05 23.72
N GLU A 595 63.52 -44.70 24.67
CA GLU A 595 63.97 -44.07 25.90
C GLU A 595 64.94 -42.93 25.57
N ALA A 596 64.63 -41.73 26.07
CA ALA A 596 65.59 -40.65 26.12
C ALA A 596 66.65 -41.00 27.17
N LYS A 597 67.89 -41.22 26.72
CA LYS A 597 69.07 -41.35 27.57
C LYS A 597 69.28 -40.07 28.38
N GLY A 598 69.29 -40.22 29.71
CA GLY A 598 69.94 -39.26 30.60
C GLY A 598 69.08 -38.84 31.78
N ALA A 599 69.03 -39.67 32.83
CA ALA A 599 68.96 -39.24 34.24
C ALA A 599 68.99 -40.46 35.20
N GLU A 600 69.90 -41.41 34.99
CA GLU A 600 70.27 -42.36 36.04
C GLU A 600 71.45 -41.79 36.84
N SER A 601 71.19 -40.75 37.64
CA SER A 601 72.03 -40.37 38.79
C SER A 601 71.51 -39.07 39.43
N ALA A 602 70.36 -39.15 40.10
CA ALA A 602 69.94 -38.15 41.08
C ALA A 602 69.01 -38.84 42.11
N GLU A 603 69.40 -38.82 43.38
CA GLU A 603 68.85 -39.68 44.43
C GLU A 603 67.57 -39.14 45.11
N SER A 604 67.07 -37.96 44.72
CA SER A 604 65.72 -37.48 45.09
C SER A 604 65.23 -36.31 44.23
N ALA A 605 63.91 -36.10 44.22
CA ALA A 605 63.19 -35.16 43.35
C ALA A 605 63.53 -33.67 43.60
N ASP A 606 64.09 -33.32 44.77
CA ASP A 606 64.41 -31.93 45.12
C ASP A 606 65.77 -31.46 44.56
N ALA A 607 66.57 -32.36 44.00
CA ALA A 607 67.87 -32.04 43.39
C ALA A 607 67.80 -31.71 41.88
N ALA A 608 66.67 -31.97 41.22
CA ALA A 608 66.49 -31.70 39.78
C ALA A 608 66.08 -30.24 39.48
N ILE A 609 65.77 -29.44 40.51
CA ILE A 609 65.20 -28.09 40.36
C ILE A 609 66.27 -26.97 40.43
N MET A 610 67.53 -27.28 40.77
CA MET A 610 68.58 -26.26 41.04
C MET A 610 69.72 -26.14 40.02
N ASN A 611 69.60 -26.68 38.80
CA ASN A 611 70.64 -26.50 37.76
C ASN A 611 70.11 -25.74 36.52
N ASN A 612 69.88 -24.44 36.74
CA ASN A 612 70.40 -23.30 35.96
C ASN A 612 70.39 -23.32 34.41
N ASP A 613 69.55 -22.42 33.87
CA ASP A 613 69.78 -21.46 32.75
C ASP A 613 71.26 -20.97 32.61
N PRO A 614 71.77 -20.32 31.51
CA PRO A 614 71.07 -19.70 30.34
C PRO A 614 71.80 -19.81 28.96
N ASN A 615 71.28 -19.08 27.95
CA ASN A 615 71.87 -18.59 26.66
C ASN A 615 71.92 -19.52 25.41
N PHE A 616 71.21 -19.15 24.32
CA PHE A 616 71.74 -18.33 23.20
C PHE A 616 70.73 -18.18 22.03
N THR A 617 70.34 -16.92 21.76
CA THR A 617 69.98 -16.17 20.51
C THR A 617 69.34 -16.83 19.27
N GLU A 618 68.23 -16.26 18.81
CA GLU A 618 68.05 -15.38 17.61
C GLU A 618 67.52 -16.09 16.35
N THR A 619 66.30 -15.74 15.92
CA THR A 619 66.06 -15.00 14.67
C THR A 619 64.57 -14.68 14.51
N ILE A 620 64.35 -13.47 14.00
CA ILE A 620 63.09 -12.75 13.77
C ILE A 620 62.61 -13.04 12.34
N ASP A 621 61.31 -13.28 12.12
CA ASP A 621 60.56 -12.59 11.05
C ASP A 621 59.03 -12.60 11.29
N GLU A 622 58.41 -11.47 10.96
CA GLU A 622 57.05 -11.02 11.25
C GLU A 622 56.01 -11.69 10.32
N SER A 623 54.75 -11.92 10.68
CA SER A 623 53.74 -10.86 10.83
C SER A 623 52.32 -11.45 10.98
N LYS A 624 51.43 -10.61 11.54
CA LYS A 624 49.95 -10.67 11.64
C LYS A 624 49.32 -11.47 12.78
N LYS A 625 49.18 -10.76 13.90
CA LYS A 625 48.20 -11.01 14.96
C LYS A 625 46.80 -10.55 14.58
N GLU A 626 45.87 -11.35 15.07
CA GLU A 626 44.42 -11.25 15.02
C GLU A 626 43.88 -10.21 16.02
N TRP A 627 42.65 -9.74 15.75
CA TRP A 627 41.79 -9.15 16.77
C TRP A 627 40.78 -10.20 17.23
N LEU A 628 40.62 -10.29 18.55
CA LEU A 628 39.65 -11.14 19.24
C LEU A 628 38.19 -10.74 18.92
N ILE A 629 37.35 -11.76 18.76
CA ILE A 629 35.96 -11.77 19.23
C ILE A 629 35.98 -12.33 20.65
#